data_AF-A0A517Y7F3-F1
#
_entry.id   AF-A0A517Y7F3-F1
#
_cell.length_a   1.000
_cell.length_b   1.000
_cell.length_c   1.000
_cell.angle_alpha   90.00
_cell.angle_beta   90.00
_cell.angle_gamma   90.00
#
_symmetry.space_group_name_H-M   'P 1'
#
loop_
_entity.id
_entity.type
_entity.pdbx_description
1 polymer ?
#
loop_
_entity_poly.entity_id
_entity_poly.type
_entity_poly.pdbx_seq_one_letter_code
_entity_poly.pdbx_strand_id
1 'polypeptide(L)'
;MRSSLRISNRRQSTRRRGFTLMEVLLVLAILVILGSIVTVSVLKMQATAFKDAARTQLRSFEDAIKLYQLHVNQVPSNLDSLVELPADLPNQTKWQGPYIDKQIPLDPWDQPYQYEVIDDERYNIFSAGPDRTPSTDDDITL
;
A
#
# COMPACT_ATOMS: atom_id res chain seq x y z
N MET A 1 -79.85 56.07 4.90
CA MET A 1 -78.98 56.00 6.11
C MET A 1 -77.94 54.92 5.88
N ARG A 2 -76.70 55.22 6.31
CA ARG A 2 -75.45 54.52 6.00
C ARG A 2 -75.23 53.33 6.93
N SER A 3 -74.67 52.23 6.42
CA SER A 3 -73.77 51.36 7.21
C SER A 3 -72.98 50.42 6.31
N SER A 4 -71.89 50.92 5.73
CA SER A 4 -70.87 50.09 5.09
C SER A 4 -70.01 49.40 6.16
N LEU A 5 -70.18 48.09 6.34
CA LEU A 5 -69.33 47.25 7.18
C LEU A 5 -67.96 47.09 6.50
N ARG A 6 -66.91 47.64 7.13
CA ARG A 6 -65.52 47.46 6.70
C ARG A 6 -64.97 46.18 7.35
N ILE A 7 -64.74 45.15 6.54
CA ILE A 7 -64.01 43.96 6.94
C ILE A 7 -62.51 44.31 6.97
N SER A 8 -61.97 44.53 8.17
CA SER A 8 -60.54 44.71 8.39
C SER A 8 -59.81 43.37 8.30
N ASN A 9 -59.19 43.11 7.15
CA ASN A 9 -58.34 41.95 6.91
C ASN A 9 -57.01 42.10 7.68
N ARG A 10 -56.88 41.44 8.83
CA ARG A 10 -55.68 41.47 9.67
C ARG A 10 -54.62 40.55 9.07
N ARG A 11 -53.73 41.08 8.23
CA ARG A 11 -52.56 40.35 7.72
C ARG A 11 -51.72 39.85 8.90
N GLN A 12 -51.73 38.55 9.15
CA GLN A 12 -50.80 37.89 10.07
C GLN A 12 -49.41 37.94 9.45
N SER A 13 -48.59 38.89 9.91
CA SER A 13 -47.17 38.90 9.63
C SER A 13 -46.53 37.71 10.34
N THR A 14 -46.22 36.65 9.59
CA THR A 14 -45.37 35.57 10.09
C THR A 14 -44.00 36.17 10.41
N ARG A 15 -43.70 36.33 11.72
CA ARG A 15 -42.37 36.76 12.15
C ARG A 15 -41.38 35.70 11.69
N ARG A 16 -40.54 36.04 10.71
CA ARG A 16 -39.38 35.24 10.35
C ARG A 16 -38.47 35.19 11.57
N ARG A 17 -38.38 34.04 12.23
CA ARG A 17 -37.40 33.80 13.30
C ARG A 17 -36.04 33.72 12.61
N GLY A 18 -35.15 34.66 12.94
CA GLY A 18 -33.74 34.59 12.54
C GLY A 18 -32.96 33.62 13.43
N PHE A 19 -31.82 33.17 12.94
CA PHE A 19 -30.89 32.33 13.70
C PHE A 19 -30.40 33.06 14.95
N THR A 20 -30.29 32.33 16.05
CA THR A 20 -29.70 32.87 17.29
C THR A 20 -28.19 32.70 17.27
N LEU A 21 -27.46 33.58 17.96
CA LEU A 21 -25.99 33.45 18.11
C LEU A 21 -25.61 32.10 18.76
N MET A 22 -26.44 31.63 19.69
CA MET A 22 -26.26 30.34 20.37
C MET A 22 -26.33 29.15 19.41
N GLU A 23 -27.19 29.23 18.40
CA GLU A 23 -27.36 28.17 17.40
C GLU A 23 -26.14 28.04 16.50
N VAL A 24 -25.57 29.17 16.07
CA VAL A 24 -24.32 29.18 15.30
C VAL A 24 -23.15 28.70 16.15
N LEU A 25 -23.08 29.12 17.42
CA LEU A 25 -22.01 28.71 18.35
C LEU A 25 -22.05 27.21 18.61
N LEU A 26 -23.23 26.63 18.83
CA LEU A 26 -23.40 25.19 19.03
C LEU A 26 -22.98 24.39 17.79
N VAL A 27 -23.36 24.85 16.60
CA VAL A 27 -22.96 24.21 15.33
C VAL A 27 -21.44 24.24 15.18
N LEU A 28 -20.79 25.38 15.42
CA LEU A 28 -19.32 25.48 15.36
C LEU A 28 -18.64 24.58 16.40
N ALA A 29 -19.17 24.49 17.61
CA ALA A 29 -18.64 23.61 18.65
C ALA A 29 -18.69 22.14 18.21
N ILE A 30 -19.81 21.69 17.63
CA ILE A 30 -19.95 20.33 17.10
C ILE A 30 -18.98 20.11 15.92
N LEU A 31 -18.82 21.08 15.03
CA LEU A 31 -17.88 20.98 13.91
C LEU A 31 -16.42 20.85 14.36
N VAL A 32 -16.00 21.56 15.41
CA VAL A 32 -14.66 21.43 16.00
C VAL A 32 -14.45 20.04 16.61
N ILE A 33 -15.45 19.54 17.35
CA ILE A 33 -15.40 18.20 17.95
C ILE A 33 -15.33 17.12 16.86
N LEU A 34 -16.19 17.19 15.85
CA LEU A 34 -16.18 16.22 14.73
C LEU A 34 -14.89 16.32 13.90
N GLY A 35 -14.39 17.53 13.66
CA GLY A 35 -13.13 17.76 12.94
C GLY A 35 -11.91 17.14 13.63
N SER A 36 -11.95 16.97 14.96
CA SER A 36 -10.83 16.40 15.72
C SER A 36 -10.63 14.89 15.55
N ILE A 37 -11.64 14.14 15.07
CA ILE A 37 -11.61 12.66 15.03
C ILE A 37 -10.97 12.12 13.75
N VAL A 38 -10.72 12.97 12.75
CA VAL A 38 -10.33 12.55 11.41
C VAL A 38 -8.82 12.71 11.23
N THR A 39 -7.97 11.75 11.62
CA THR A 39 -6.53 11.85 11.24
C THR A 39 -5.66 10.59 11.29
N VAL A 40 -5.85 9.58 12.15
CA VAL A 40 -4.69 8.73 12.55
C VAL A 40 -4.59 7.33 11.89
N SER A 41 -5.54 6.90 11.05
CA SER A 41 -5.58 5.48 10.60
C SER A 41 -4.80 5.13 9.32
N VAL A 42 -4.49 6.09 8.45
CA VAL A 42 -3.98 5.77 7.09
C VAL A 42 -2.52 5.31 7.09
N LEU A 43 -1.69 5.91 7.94
CA LEU A 43 -0.24 5.64 7.96
C LEU A 43 0.09 4.21 8.41
N LYS A 44 -0.63 3.69 9.42
CA LYS A 44 -0.42 2.32 9.91
C LYS A 44 -0.83 1.27 8.87
N MET A 45 -1.92 1.51 8.15
CA MET A 45 -2.41 0.62 7.11
C MET A 45 -1.43 0.53 5.94
N GLN A 46 -0.84 1.67 5.54
CA GLN A 46 0.16 1.69 4.47
C GLN A 46 1.42 0.90 4.84
N ALA A 47 1.93 1.07 6.07
CA ALA A 47 3.11 0.35 6.53
C ALA A 47 2.91 -1.17 6.53
N THR A 48 1.75 -1.66 6.98
CA THR A 48 1.41 -3.08 6.94
C THR A 48 1.26 -3.57 5.49
N ALA A 49 0.56 -2.83 4.64
CA ALA A 49 0.38 -3.18 3.24
C ALA A 49 1.72 -3.30 2.48
N PHE A 50 2.69 -2.42 2.77
CA PHE A 50 4.03 -2.51 2.18
C PHE A 50 4.77 -3.76 2.64
N LYS A 51 4.76 -4.08 3.94
CA LYS A 51 5.37 -5.32 4.44
C LYS A 51 4.74 -6.57 3.81
N ASP A 52 3.42 -6.58 3.66
CA ASP A 52 2.72 -7.73 3.07
C ASP A 52 2.99 -7.86 1.56
N ALA A 53 3.03 -6.74 0.83
CA ALA A 53 3.44 -6.73 -0.58
C ALA A 53 4.86 -7.26 -0.76
N ALA A 54 5.81 -6.82 0.08
CA ALA A 54 7.18 -7.30 0.05
C ALA A 54 7.26 -8.82 0.27
N ARG A 55 6.52 -9.36 1.25
CA ARG A 55 6.44 -10.81 1.50
C ARG A 55 5.82 -11.59 0.35
N THR A 56 4.75 -11.08 -0.25
CA THR A 56 4.13 -11.73 -1.42
C THR A 56 5.12 -11.82 -2.58
N GLN A 57 5.90 -10.76 -2.80
CA GLN A 57 6.90 -10.71 -3.85
C GLN A 57 8.09 -11.63 -3.55
N LEU A 58 8.55 -11.71 -2.30
CA LEU A 58 9.55 -12.69 -1.87
C LEU A 58 9.11 -14.14 -2.12
N ARG A 59 7.85 -14.47 -1.85
CA ARG A 59 7.30 -15.80 -2.18
C ARG A 59 7.33 -16.09 -3.68
N SER A 60 6.98 -15.11 -4.49
CA SER A 60 7.07 -15.23 -5.95
C SER A 60 8.51 -15.47 -6.41
N PHE A 61 9.50 -14.82 -5.79
CA PHE A 61 10.90 -15.10 -6.07
C PHE A 61 11.32 -16.50 -5.62
N GLU A 62 10.90 -16.94 -4.43
CA GLU A 62 11.19 -18.29 -3.93
C GLU A 62 10.64 -19.36 -4.88
N ASP A 63 9.41 -19.19 -5.37
CA ASP A 63 8.81 -20.11 -6.34
C ASP A 63 9.58 -20.12 -7.68
N ALA A 64 9.98 -18.94 -8.17
CA ALA A 64 10.79 -18.83 -9.39
C ALA A 64 12.19 -19.47 -9.23
N ILE A 65 12.85 -19.25 -8.09
CA ILE A 65 14.16 -19.84 -7.77
C ILE A 65 14.05 -21.37 -7.66
N LYS A 66 13.00 -21.89 -7.01
CA LYS A 66 12.73 -23.33 -6.96
C LYS A 66 12.55 -23.91 -8.35
N LEU A 67 11.78 -23.26 -9.23
CA LEU A 67 11.62 -23.70 -10.62
C LEU A 67 12.94 -23.69 -11.39
N TYR A 68 13.75 -22.63 -11.23
CA TYR A 68 15.09 -22.57 -11.80
C TYR A 68 15.96 -23.74 -11.33
N GLN A 69 15.97 -23.99 -10.01
CA GLN A 69 16.73 -25.07 -9.40
C GLN A 69 16.28 -26.45 -9.91
N LEU A 70 14.98 -26.66 -10.12
CA LEU A 70 14.46 -27.91 -10.69
C LEU A 70 14.94 -28.17 -12.12
N HIS A 71 15.16 -27.13 -12.91
CA HIS A 71 15.61 -27.26 -14.29
C HIS A 71 17.13 -27.39 -14.40
N VAL A 72 17.86 -26.57 -13.65
CA VAL A 72 19.31 -26.43 -13.79
C VAL A 72 20.08 -27.30 -12.77
N ASN A 73 19.44 -27.73 -11.68
CA ASN A 73 20.02 -28.37 -10.49
C ASN A 73 20.98 -27.49 -9.68
N GLN A 74 20.82 -26.17 -9.76
CA GLN A 74 21.56 -25.20 -8.96
C GLN A 74 20.68 -23.98 -8.74
N VAL A 75 20.89 -23.26 -7.65
CA VAL A 75 20.29 -21.93 -7.45
C VAL A 75 20.86 -20.92 -8.46
N PRO A 76 20.12 -19.86 -8.82
CA PRO A 76 20.63 -18.83 -9.71
C PRO A 76 21.76 -18.04 -9.03
N SER A 77 22.77 -17.60 -9.79
CA SER A 77 23.91 -16.82 -9.25
C SER A 77 23.52 -15.40 -8.89
N ASN A 78 22.47 -14.88 -9.53
CA ASN A 78 21.88 -13.57 -9.31
C ASN A 78 20.38 -13.62 -9.67
N LEU A 79 19.61 -12.62 -9.25
CA LEU A 79 18.18 -12.56 -9.60
C LEU A 79 17.95 -12.40 -11.10
N ASP A 80 18.86 -11.76 -11.84
CA ASP A 80 18.71 -11.54 -13.29
C ASP A 80 18.67 -12.85 -14.10
N SER A 81 19.27 -13.92 -13.56
CA SER A 81 19.21 -15.29 -14.09
C SER A 81 17.80 -15.88 -14.15
N LEU A 82 16.85 -15.29 -13.42
CA LEU A 82 15.43 -15.64 -13.47
C LEU A 82 14.73 -15.03 -14.69
N VAL A 83 15.27 -13.96 -15.25
CA VAL A 83 14.70 -13.23 -16.39
C VAL A 83 15.39 -13.62 -17.69
N GLU A 84 16.72 -13.70 -17.66
CA GLU A 84 17.54 -13.96 -18.84
C GLU A 84 18.43 -15.19 -18.65
N LEU A 85 18.85 -15.77 -19.77
CA LEU A 85 19.77 -16.92 -19.76
C LEU A 85 21.13 -16.50 -19.19
N PRO A 86 21.61 -17.11 -18.10
CA PRO A 86 22.89 -16.73 -17.50
C PRO A 86 24.06 -17.17 -18.38
N ALA A 87 24.99 -16.26 -18.66
CA ALA A 87 26.16 -16.55 -19.49
C ALA A 87 27.16 -17.50 -18.81
N ASP A 88 27.19 -17.49 -17.48
CA ASP A 88 28.00 -18.34 -16.60
C ASP A 88 27.46 -19.76 -16.46
N LEU A 89 26.27 -20.06 -17.03
CA LEU A 89 25.64 -21.35 -16.85
C LEU A 89 26.38 -22.46 -17.64
N PRO A 90 26.90 -23.52 -16.96
CA PRO A 90 27.67 -24.57 -17.63
C PRO A 90 26.87 -25.33 -18.70
N ASN A 91 25.56 -25.46 -18.51
CA ASN A 91 24.67 -26.15 -19.44
C ASN A 91 23.42 -25.32 -19.72
N GLN A 92 23.54 -24.42 -20.70
CA GLN A 92 22.47 -23.52 -21.14
C GLN A 92 21.21 -24.25 -21.62
N THR A 93 21.34 -25.48 -22.13
CA THR A 93 20.19 -26.28 -22.61
C THR A 93 19.21 -26.64 -21.50
N LYS A 94 19.64 -26.64 -20.24
CA LYS A 94 18.77 -26.93 -19.09
C LYS A 94 17.86 -25.77 -18.71
N TRP A 95 18.21 -24.54 -19.09
CA TRP A 95 17.43 -23.37 -18.74
C TRP A 95 16.14 -23.31 -19.58
N GLN A 96 15.00 -23.17 -18.92
CA GLN A 96 13.67 -23.11 -19.56
C GLN A 96 12.91 -21.83 -19.19
N GLY A 97 13.65 -20.78 -18.81
CA GLY A 97 13.05 -19.50 -18.45
C GLY A 97 12.48 -18.75 -19.67
N PRO A 98 12.02 -17.50 -19.47
CA PRO A 98 12.07 -16.73 -18.23
C PRO A 98 11.18 -17.31 -17.12
N TYR A 99 11.66 -17.24 -15.88
CA TYR A 99 10.90 -17.63 -14.67
C TYR A 99 10.10 -16.47 -14.08
N ILE A 100 10.36 -15.24 -14.55
CA ILE A 100 9.64 -14.00 -14.18
C ILE A 100 9.37 -13.20 -15.46
N ASP A 101 8.16 -12.64 -15.58
CA ASP A 101 7.60 -12.20 -16.86
C ASP A 101 8.29 -10.99 -17.54
N LYS A 102 9.21 -10.25 -16.90
CA LYS A 102 9.79 -9.02 -17.49
C LYS A 102 11.18 -8.63 -16.98
N GLN A 103 11.24 -8.31 -15.70
CA GLN A 103 12.41 -7.73 -15.03
C GLN A 103 12.25 -7.96 -13.54
N ILE A 104 13.33 -7.83 -12.78
CA ILE A 104 13.28 -7.92 -11.32
C ILE A 104 12.60 -6.66 -10.77
N PRO A 105 11.41 -6.79 -10.14
CA PRO A 105 10.73 -5.65 -9.53
C PRO A 105 11.46 -5.19 -8.26
N LEU A 106 11.39 -3.89 -8.00
CA LEU A 106 11.84 -3.29 -6.74
C LEU A 106 10.86 -3.64 -5.61
N ASP A 107 11.34 -3.53 -4.38
CA ASP A 107 10.50 -3.65 -3.20
C ASP A 107 9.57 -2.43 -3.02
N PRO A 108 8.62 -2.47 -2.07
CA PRO A 108 7.68 -1.38 -1.83
C PRO A 108 8.30 -0.05 -1.36
N TRP A 109 9.59 -0.04 -1.03
CA TRP A 109 10.37 1.15 -0.65
C TRP A 109 11.33 1.61 -1.75
N ASP A 110 11.15 1.09 -2.96
CA ASP A 110 11.93 1.33 -4.17
C ASP A 110 13.40 0.88 -4.03
N GLN A 111 13.66 -0.15 -3.22
CA GLN A 111 14.99 -0.77 -3.09
C GLN A 111 15.06 -2.10 -3.84
N PRO A 112 16.23 -2.45 -4.41
CA PRO A 112 16.47 -3.79 -4.91
C PRO A 112 16.40 -4.82 -3.77
N TYR A 113 15.84 -5.99 -4.07
CA TYR A 113 15.91 -7.14 -3.18
C TYR A 113 17.37 -7.59 -3.03
N GLN A 114 17.72 -7.96 -1.81
CA GLN A 114 19.02 -8.53 -1.51
C GLN A 114 18.96 -10.04 -1.75
N TYR A 115 19.93 -10.56 -2.48
CA TYR A 115 20.04 -11.96 -2.81
C TYR A 115 21.48 -12.43 -2.62
N GLU A 116 21.68 -13.43 -1.76
CA GLU A 116 22.98 -14.00 -1.44
C GLU A 116 22.95 -15.51 -1.61
N VAL A 117 23.91 -16.04 -2.37
CA VAL A 117 24.06 -17.49 -2.59
C VAL A 117 25.00 -18.04 -1.52
N ILE A 118 24.55 -19.08 -0.81
CA ILE A 118 25.35 -19.76 0.23
C ILE A 118 26.06 -20.97 -0.37
N ASP A 119 25.32 -21.79 -1.12
CA ASP A 119 25.83 -22.92 -1.91
C ASP A 119 24.90 -23.22 -3.10
N ASP A 120 25.15 -24.31 -3.82
CA ASP A 120 24.38 -24.69 -5.01
C ASP A 120 22.89 -24.96 -4.73
N GLU A 121 22.50 -25.17 -3.47
CA GLU A 121 21.12 -25.48 -3.07
C GLU A 121 20.47 -24.44 -2.16
N ARG A 122 21.26 -23.59 -1.50
CA ARG A 122 20.84 -22.66 -0.47
C ARG A 122 21.15 -21.22 -0.86
N TYR A 123 20.17 -20.38 -0.63
CA TYR A 123 20.24 -18.94 -0.87
C TYR A 123 19.52 -18.19 0.26
N ASN A 124 19.80 -16.91 0.36
CA ASN A 124 19.08 -15.96 1.19
C ASN A 124 18.48 -14.88 0.29
N ILE A 125 17.20 -14.55 0.48
CA ILE A 125 16.54 -13.45 -0.22
C ILE A 125 15.69 -12.63 0.76
N PHE A 126 15.87 -11.32 0.75
CA PHE A 126 15.17 -10.41 1.65
C PHE A 126 15.05 -8.99 1.07
N SER A 127 14.16 -8.20 1.65
CA SER A 127 14.07 -6.75 1.39
C SER A 127 14.65 -6.00 2.60
N ALA A 128 15.38 -4.92 2.33
CA ALA A 128 15.97 -4.04 3.34
C ALA A 128 14.93 -3.22 4.12
N GLY A 129 13.64 -3.39 3.81
CA GLY A 129 12.57 -2.80 4.60
C GLY A 129 12.48 -1.27 4.52
N PRO A 130 11.70 -0.67 5.45
CA PRO A 130 11.47 0.77 5.52
C PRO A 130 12.73 1.64 5.66
N ASP A 131 13.74 1.18 6.38
CA ASP A 131 14.96 1.95 6.64
C ASP A 131 15.97 1.91 5.48
N ARG A 132 15.73 1.02 4.49
CA ARG A 132 16.54 0.83 3.28
C ARG A 132 17.98 0.40 3.58
N THR A 133 18.23 -0.11 4.77
CA THR A 133 19.54 -0.54 5.23
C THR A 133 19.49 -2.04 5.45
N PRO A 134 20.22 -2.85 4.66
CA PRO A 134 20.17 -4.29 4.86
C PRO A 134 20.83 -4.69 6.19
N SER A 135 20.45 -5.86 6.69
CA SER A 135 20.96 -6.46 7.94
C SER A 135 20.55 -5.73 9.22
N THR A 136 19.34 -5.17 9.22
CA THR A 136 18.70 -4.50 10.36
C THR A 136 17.45 -5.27 10.81
N ASP A 137 16.87 -4.87 11.94
CA ASP A 137 15.70 -5.56 12.53
C ASP A 137 14.41 -5.42 11.69
N ASP A 138 14.36 -4.50 10.74
CA ASP A 138 13.19 -4.26 9.87
C ASP A 138 13.27 -4.96 8.50
N ASP A 139 14.34 -5.71 8.25
CA ASP A 139 14.47 -6.59 7.10
C ASP A 139 13.26 -7.52 6.98
N ILE A 140 12.73 -7.61 5.75
CA ILE A 140 11.61 -8.47 5.44
C ILE A 140 12.13 -9.75 4.82
N THR A 141 11.99 -10.84 5.57
CA THR A 141 12.27 -12.22 5.17
C THR A 141 10.98 -13.05 5.10
N LEU A 142 11.07 -14.31 4.66
CA LEU A 142 9.96 -15.27 4.64
C LEU A 142 9.88 -16.13 5.91
#